data_AF-A0A5C7QHN5-F1
#
_entry.id   AF-A0A5C7QHN5-F1
#
_cell.length_a   1.000
_cell.length_b   1.000
_cell.length_c   1.000
_cell.angle_alpha   90.00
_cell.angle_beta   90.00
_cell.angle_gamma   90.00
#
_symmetry.space_group_name_H-M   'P 1'
#
loop_
_entity.id
_entity.type
_entity.pdbx_description
1 polymer ?
#
loop_
_entity_poly.entity_id
_entity_poly.type
_entity_poly.pdbx_seq_one_letter_code
_entity_poly.pdbx_strand_id
1 'polypeptide(L)'
;MSATTFGEALEKIGASLPAHLVADAEVPVLTGPQTQGDLMIVPAEDDAFDIRLVKLEPIPDTGIQVVRGEATGNTHWLHRGMESHGVKFGRVVNDALVLGVVHVPAGETAELIHTDEHGCNAMGRPVTAGDFVLRGKQEMADQIRRVAD
;
A
#
# COMPACT_ATOMS: atom_id res chain seq x y z
N MET A 1 5.86 -9.09 -19.12
CA MET A 1 6.47 -8.76 -17.82
C MET A 1 6.44 -10.03 -16.99
N SER A 2 7.56 -10.38 -16.33
CA SER A 2 7.60 -11.49 -15.37
C SER A 2 7.05 -11.00 -14.04
N ALA A 3 6.32 -11.85 -13.31
CA ALA A 3 5.82 -11.51 -11.97
C ALA A 3 6.99 -11.38 -10.98
N THR A 4 6.92 -10.37 -10.10
CA THR A 4 7.86 -10.20 -8.97
C THR A 4 7.49 -11.17 -7.85
N THR A 5 8.47 -11.79 -7.21
CA THR A 5 8.30 -12.64 -6.02
C THR A 5 8.36 -11.83 -4.72
N PHE A 6 7.86 -12.40 -3.62
CA PHE A 6 7.90 -11.72 -2.34
C PHE A 6 9.33 -11.50 -1.80
N GLY A 7 10.25 -12.44 -2.04
CA GLY A 7 11.67 -12.27 -1.72
C GLY A 7 12.28 -11.05 -2.43
N GLU A 8 12.06 -10.93 -3.74
CA GLU A 8 12.52 -9.77 -4.53
C GLU A 8 11.89 -8.45 -4.03
N ALA A 9 10.65 -8.48 -3.53
CA ALA A 9 10.02 -7.30 -2.94
C ALA A 9 10.72 -6.85 -1.65
N LEU A 10 11.09 -7.77 -0.76
CA LEU A 10 11.79 -7.45 0.50
C LEU A 10 13.22 -6.96 0.28
N GLU A 11 13.93 -7.51 -0.72
CA GLU A 11 15.28 -7.06 -1.08
C GLU A 11 15.33 -5.57 -1.43
N LYS A 12 14.29 -5.06 -2.11
CA LYS A 12 14.20 -3.64 -2.52
C LYS A 12 14.24 -2.67 -1.33
N ILE A 13 13.81 -3.11 -0.15
CA ILE A 13 13.78 -2.31 1.08
C ILE A 13 14.80 -2.77 2.13
N GLY A 14 15.67 -3.73 1.78
CA GLY A 14 16.68 -4.28 2.69
C GLY A 14 16.10 -5.06 3.88
N ALA A 15 14.91 -5.64 3.73
CA ALA A 15 14.25 -6.42 4.79
C ALA A 15 14.54 -7.92 4.63
N SER A 16 14.61 -8.65 5.74
CA SER A 16 14.77 -10.12 5.75
C SER A 16 13.43 -10.83 5.75
N LEU A 17 13.30 -11.90 4.97
CA LEU A 17 12.10 -12.74 4.91
C LEU A 17 11.84 -13.46 6.25
N PRO A 18 10.65 -13.33 6.86
CA PRO A 18 10.26 -14.14 8.00
C PRO A 18 10.28 -15.63 7.64
N ALA A 19 10.81 -16.47 8.54
CA ALA A 19 11.04 -17.91 8.29
C ALA A 19 9.79 -18.74 7.95
N HIS A 20 8.59 -18.18 8.15
CA HIS A 20 7.31 -18.83 7.91
C HIS A 20 6.63 -18.41 6.59
N LEU A 21 7.24 -17.51 5.80
CA LEU A 21 6.71 -17.05 4.51
C LEU A 21 7.48 -17.71 3.35
N VAL A 22 6.76 -18.11 2.30
CA VAL A 22 7.35 -18.75 1.11
C VAL A 22 7.97 -17.68 0.22
N ALA A 23 9.30 -17.64 0.15
CA ALA A 23 10.07 -16.65 -0.60
C ALA A 23 9.65 -16.53 -2.08
N ASP A 24 9.32 -17.67 -2.68
CA ASP A 24 9.02 -17.83 -4.10
C ASP A 24 7.55 -17.53 -4.46
N ALA A 25 6.75 -17.04 -3.51
CA ALA A 25 5.38 -16.65 -3.81
C ALA A 25 5.37 -15.43 -4.73
N GLU A 26 4.64 -15.52 -5.85
CA GLU A 26 4.39 -14.37 -6.73
C GLU A 26 3.58 -13.30 -5.99
N VAL A 27 3.99 -12.03 -6.16
CA VAL A 27 3.27 -10.87 -5.65
C VAL A 27 2.07 -10.61 -6.55
N PRO A 28 0.83 -10.67 -6.02
CA PRO A 28 -0.35 -10.43 -6.82
C PRO A 28 -0.45 -8.96 -7.21
N VAL A 29 -0.76 -8.70 -8.48
CA VAL A 29 -1.13 -7.35 -8.96
C VAL A 29 -2.64 -7.23 -8.93
N LEU A 30 -3.15 -6.46 -7.99
CA LEU A 30 -4.58 -6.29 -7.75
C LEU A 30 -5.08 -4.94 -8.30
N THR A 31 -6.26 -4.98 -8.92
CA THR A 31 -6.88 -3.81 -9.54
C THR A 31 -8.01 -3.20 -8.71
N GLY A 32 -8.52 -3.96 -7.74
CA GLY A 32 -9.65 -3.61 -6.88
C GLY A 32 -9.25 -3.37 -5.41
N PRO A 33 -10.23 -3.16 -4.51
CA PRO A 33 -9.98 -2.99 -3.09
C PRO A 33 -9.23 -4.18 -2.49
N GLN A 34 -8.23 -3.88 -1.66
CA GLN A 34 -7.38 -4.89 -1.03
C GLN A 34 -6.91 -4.42 0.34
N THR A 35 -6.69 -5.35 1.27
CA THR A 35 -6.32 -5.05 2.66
C THR A 35 -5.01 -5.70 3.04
N GLN A 36 -4.21 -5.01 3.85
CA GLN A 36 -2.94 -5.52 4.37
C GLN A 36 -2.74 -5.02 5.79
N GLY A 37 -3.05 -5.86 6.78
CA GLY A 37 -2.96 -5.50 8.20
C GLY A 37 -3.90 -4.37 8.57
N ASP A 38 -3.34 -3.24 8.99
CA ASP A 38 -4.03 -2.00 9.37
C ASP A 38 -4.25 -1.03 8.20
N LEU A 39 -3.94 -1.44 6.97
CA LEU A 39 -4.11 -0.65 5.75
C LEU A 39 -5.12 -1.26 4.77
N MET A 40 -5.69 -0.39 3.94
CA MET A 40 -6.50 -0.73 2.78
C MET A 40 -6.04 0.11 1.59
N ILE A 41 -5.96 -0.51 0.42
CA ILE A 41 -5.74 0.16 -0.87
C ILE A 41 -7.08 0.12 -1.60
N VAL A 42 -7.59 1.29 -1.99
CA VAL A 42 -8.89 1.43 -2.65
C VAL A 42 -8.67 2.12 -3.99
N PRO A 43 -9.17 1.60 -5.13
CA PRO A 43 -9.19 2.37 -6.38
C PRO A 43 -9.90 3.71 -6.15
N ALA A 44 -9.35 4.81 -6.67
CA ALA A 44 -9.89 6.14 -6.41
C ALA A 44 -11.33 6.33 -6.92
N GLU A 45 -11.72 5.61 -7.98
CA GLU A 45 -13.11 5.60 -8.46
C GLU A 45 -14.12 4.94 -7.49
N ASP A 46 -13.63 4.13 -6.57
CA ASP A 46 -14.42 3.45 -5.53
C ASP A 46 -14.30 4.15 -4.16
N ASP A 47 -13.54 5.26 -4.08
CA ASP A 47 -13.29 6.01 -2.84
C ASP A 47 -13.92 7.41 -2.89
N ALA A 48 -14.37 7.91 -1.75
CA ALA A 48 -14.98 9.24 -1.64
C ALA A 48 -13.95 10.38 -1.48
N PHE A 49 -12.67 10.07 -1.27
CA PHE A 49 -11.63 11.08 -1.06
C PHE A 49 -11.29 11.82 -2.36
N ASP A 50 -11.26 13.15 -2.31
CA ASP A 50 -10.90 13.96 -3.47
C ASP A 50 -9.39 13.98 -3.71
N ILE A 51 -8.91 13.04 -4.54
CA ILE A 51 -7.49 12.87 -4.85
C ILE A 51 -6.85 14.10 -5.54
N ARG A 52 -7.63 15.00 -6.14
CA ARG A 52 -7.11 16.18 -6.86
C ARG A 52 -6.48 17.21 -5.92
N LEU A 53 -6.76 17.09 -4.62
CA LEU A 53 -6.18 17.92 -3.57
C LEU A 53 -4.76 17.49 -3.21
N VAL A 54 -4.30 16.34 -3.73
CA VAL A 54 -3.03 15.74 -3.36
C VAL A 54 -1.96 16.05 -4.40
N LYS A 55 -0.84 16.62 -3.94
CA LYS A 55 0.35 16.80 -4.78
C LYS A 55 1.10 15.47 -4.89
N LEU A 56 1.20 14.95 -6.10
CA LEU A 56 1.91 13.71 -6.41
C LEU A 56 3.36 13.97 -6.78
N GLU A 57 4.28 13.21 -6.20
CA GLU A 57 5.72 13.26 -6.45
C GLU A 57 6.26 11.87 -6.79
N PRO A 58 7.32 11.76 -7.62
CA PRO A 58 7.94 10.47 -7.93
C PRO A 58 8.38 9.75 -6.66
N ILE A 59 8.14 8.43 -6.61
CA ILE A 59 8.62 7.61 -5.50
C ILE A 59 10.13 7.35 -5.70
N PRO A 60 10.99 7.62 -4.70
CA PRO A 60 12.41 7.28 -4.75
C PRO A 60 12.63 5.77 -4.94
N ASP A 61 13.77 5.38 -5.51
CA ASP A 61 14.15 3.97 -5.70
C ASP A 61 14.29 3.20 -4.37
N THR A 62 14.47 3.91 -3.26
CA THR A 62 14.49 3.31 -1.91
C THR A 62 13.10 3.05 -1.34
N GLY A 63 12.04 3.47 -2.04
CA GLY A 63 10.68 3.46 -1.52
C GLY A 63 10.42 4.53 -0.44
N ILE A 64 9.19 4.53 0.09
CA ILE A 64 8.71 5.45 1.12
C ILE A 64 7.98 4.64 2.19
N GLN A 65 8.26 4.93 3.47
CA GLN A 65 7.46 4.39 4.58
C GLN A 65 6.10 5.08 4.62
N VAL A 66 5.02 4.35 4.35
CA VAL A 66 3.64 4.85 4.43
C VAL A 66 3.15 4.87 5.87
N VAL A 67 3.40 3.79 6.60
CA VAL A 67 3.13 3.67 8.03
C VAL A 67 4.43 3.32 8.72
N ARG A 68 4.69 3.98 9.86
CA ARG A 68 5.84 3.71 10.72
C ARG A 68 5.34 3.04 11.99
N GLY A 69 5.56 1.74 12.14
CA GLY A 69 5.33 1.05 13.39
C GLY A 69 6.41 1.46 14.40
N GLU A 70 6.05 2.21 15.46
CA GLU A 70 7.04 2.64 16.47
C GLU A 70 7.39 1.55 17.48
N ALA A 71 6.59 0.46 17.58
CA ALA A 71 6.81 -0.60 18.58
C ALA A 71 6.54 -2.04 18.09
N THR A 72 5.79 -2.24 17.00
CA THR A 72 5.19 -3.54 16.67
C THR A 72 5.63 -4.17 15.35
N GLY A 73 6.54 -3.54 14.60
CA GLY A 73 6.93 -4.09 13.29
C GLY A 73 5.93 -3.83 12.15
N ASN A 74 4.87 -3.07 12.41
CA ASN A 74 3.85 -2.68 11.43
C ASN A 74 4.36 -1.57 10.49
N THR A 75 5.48 -1.78 9.81
CA THR A 75 6.01 -0.83 8.84
C THR A 75 5.52 -1.22 7.46
N HIS A 76 4.80 -0.31 6.81
CA HIS A 76 4.41 -0.48 5.41
C HIS A 76 5.27 0.40 4.53
N TRP A 77 5.93 -0.24 3.58
CA TRP A 77 6.73 0.42 2.56
C TRP A 77 5.97 0.45 1.25
N LEU A 78 5.88 1.62 0.65
CA LEU A 78 5.47 1.78 -0.73
C LEU A 78 6.72 1.86 -1.59
N HIS A 79 6.88 0.91 -2.49
CA HIS A 79 7.95 0.89 -3.46
C HIS A 79 7.36 0.97 -4.87
N ARG A 80 8.04 1.68 -5.78
CA ARG A 80 7.53 1.84 -7.14
C ARG A 80 7.54 0.55 -7.96
N GLY A 81 8.32 -0.47 -7.61
CA GLY A 81 8.59 -1.65 -8.45
C GLY A 81 9.80 -1.41 -9.37
N MET A 82 10.46 -2.47 -9.87
CA MET A 82 11.77 -2.34 -10.56
C MET A 82 11.67 -1.49 -11.84
N GLU A 83 10.65 -1.75 -12.68
CA GLU A 83 10.49 -1.15 -14.02
C GLU A 83 9.32 -0.14 -14.10
N SER A 84 8.98 0.50 -12.98
CA SER A 84 7.79 1.35 -12.82
C SER A 84 8.17 2.79 -12.44
N HIS A 85 8.92 3.48 -13.31
CA HIS A 85 9.47 4.80 -13.00
C HIS A 85 8.43 5.94 -12.99
N GLY A 86 7.24 5.71 -13.56
CA GLY A 86 6.19 6.71 -13.64
C GLY A 86 5.27 6.75 -12.41
N VAL A 87 5.43 5.80 -11.47
CA VAL A 87 4.66 5.76 -10.23
C VAL A 87 4.95 6.98 -9.35
N LYS A 88 3.87 7.59 -8.87
CA LYS A 88 3.94 8.76 -7.97
C LYS A 88 3.15 8.52 -6.71
N PHE A 89 3.56 9.17 -5.64
CA PHE A 89 2.88 9.16 -4.36
C PHE A 89 2.69 10.58 -3.86
N GLY A 90 1.56 10.83 -3.22
CA GLY A 90 1.29 12.05 -2.49
C GLY A 90 0.82 11.73 -1.09
N ARG A 91 1.53 12.26 -0.10
CA ARG A 91 1.19 12.12 1.31
C ARG A 91 -0.04 12.96 1.64
N VAL A 92 -0.97 12.40 2.40
CA VAL A 92 -2.07 13.14 3.02
C VAL A 92 -1.79 13.25 4.52
N VAL A 93 -1.89 14.46 5.07
CA VAL A 93 -1.59 14.76 6.49
C VAL A 93 -2.75 15.37 7.25
N ASN A 94 -3.83 15.77 6.56
CA ASN A 94 -4.98 16.48 7.11
C ASN A 94 -6.27 15.63 7.06
N ASP A 95 -6.13 14.32 6.96
CA ASP A 95 -7.24 13.36 7.01
C ASP A 95 -6.96 12.32 8.09
N ALA A 96 -7.99 11.90 8.80
CA ALA A 96 -7.84 10.95 9.91
C ALA A 96 -7.50 9.52 9.44
N LEU A 97 -7.95 9.14 8.25
CA LEU A 97 -7.83 7.77 7.74
C LEU A 97 -7.14 7.69 6.38
N VAL A 98 -7.07 8.77 5.60
CA VAL A 98 -6.36 8.76 4.31
C VAL A 98 -4.88 9.06 4.55
N LEU A 99 -4.03 8.08 4.21
CA LEU A 99 -2.59 8.13 4.39
C LEU A 99 -1.86 8.66 3.17
N GLY A 100 -2.46 8.54 1.99
CA GLY A 100 -1.93 9.09 0.75
C GLY A 100 -2.61 8.57 -0.50
N VAL A 101 -2.17 9.08 -1.64
CA VAL A 101 -2.65 8.68 -2.97
C VAL A 101 -1.46 8.19 -3.78
N VAL A 102 -1.64 7.05 -4.47
CA VAL A 102 -0.68 6.48 -5.40
C VAL A 102 -1.24 6.61 -6.81
N HIS A 103 -0.45 7.18 -7.71
CA HIS A 103 -0.73 7.15 -9.14
C HIS A 103 0.15 6.09 -9.80
N VAL A 104 -0.47 5.18 -10.55
CA VAL A 104 0.21 4.11 -11.28
C VAL A 104 -0.10 4.22 -12.77
N PRO A 105 0.91 4.43 -13.64
CA PRO A 105 0.71 4.42 -15.09
C PRO A 105 0.19 3.09 -15.63
N ALA A 106 -0.36 3.12 -16.84
CA ALA A 106 -0.79 1.91 -17.53
C ALA A 106 0.37 0.93 -17.72
N GLY A 107 0.17 -0.32 -17.30
CA GLY A 107 1.18 -1.39 -17.40
C GLY A 107 2.25 -1.35 -16.31
N GLU A 108 2.30 -0.31 -15.48
CA GLU A 108 3.18 -0.25 -14.31
C GLU A 108 2.46 -0.77 -13.06
N THR A 109 3.23 -1.04 -12.02
CA THR A 109 2.72 -1.52 -10.72
C THR A 109 3.43 -0.82 -9.58
N ALA A 110 2.74 -0.53 -8.48
CA ALA A 110 3.34 -0.10 -7.22
C ALA A 110 3.16 -1.20 -6.15
N GLU A 111 4.19 -1.45 -5.35
CA GLU A 111 4.22 -2.53 -4.35
C GLU A 111 4.04 -1.96 -2.94
N LEU A 112 3.08 -2.49 -2.18
CA LEU A 112 2.92 -2.23 -0.76
C LEU A 112 3.42 -3.43 0.04
N ILE A 113 4.54 -3.24 0.73
CA ILE A 113 5.30 -4.28 1.41
C ILE A 113 5.07 -4.13 2.92
N HIS A 114 4.58 -5.20 3.56
CA HIS A 114 4.46 -5.30 5.00
C HIS A 114 5.52 -6.29 5.49
N THR A 115 6.52 -5.79 6.19
CA THR A 115 7.77 -6.51 6.45
C THR A 115 7.62 -7.73 7.36
N ASP A 116 6.58 -7.75 8.20
CA ASP A 116 6.58 -8.65 9.36
C ASP A 116 5.53 -9.76 9.28
N GLU A 117 4.39 -9.56 8.58
CA GLU A 117 3.27 -10.51 8.69
C GLU A 117 2.45 -10.76 7.41
N HIS A 118 2.29 -9.79 6.51
CA HIS A 118 1.23 -9.86 5.48
C HIS A 118 1.73 -9.97 4.05
N GLY A 119 3.03 -10.08 3.84
CA GLY A 119 3.57 -10.21 2.50
C GLY A 119 3.63 -8.87 1.76
N CYS A 120 3.51 -8.95 0.44
CA CYS A 120 3.45 -7.81 -0.46
C CYS A 120 2.25 -7.96 -1.38
N ASN A 121 1.52 -6.85 -1.58
CA ASN A 121 0.56 -6.75 -2.66
C ASN A 121 0.99 -5.63 -3.61
N ALA A 122 0.82 -5.86 -4.91
CA ALA A 122 0.99 -4.83 -5.91
C ALA A 122 -0.36 -4.24 -6.33
N MET A 123 -0.36 -2.96 -6.68
CA MET A 123 -1.50 -2.26 -7.29
C MET A 123 -1.10 -1.76 -8.68
N GLY A 124 -1.99 -1.89 -9.64
CA GLY A 124 -1.71 -1.48 -11.02
C GLY A 124 -2.78 -1.99 -11.97
N ARG A 125 -2.75 -1.49 -13.21
CA ARG A 125 -3.70 -1.88 -14.26
C ARG A 125 -2.95 -2.12 -15.57
N PRO A 126 -3.25 -3.19 -16.32
CA PRO A 126 -2.46 -3.56 -17.49
C PRO A 126 -2.62 -2.61 -18.68
N VAL A 127 -3.74 -1.90 -18.78
CA VAL A 127 -4.11 -1.15 -20.00
C VAL A 127 -4.33 0.35 -19.75
N THR A 128 -4.78 0.73 -18.55
CA THR A 128 -5.07 2.11 -18.19
C THR A 128 -4.26 2.53 -16.98
N ALA A 129 -4.00 3.81 -16.80
CA ALA A 129 -3.52 4.30 -15.51
C ALA A 129 -4.60 4.09 -14.43
N GLY A 130 -4.17 4.08 -13.18
CA GLY A 130 -5.06 4.00 -12.02
C GLY A 130 -4.51 4.80 -10.85
N ASP A 131 -5.41 5.51 -10.17
CA ASP A 131 -5.13 6.16 -8.90
C ASP A 131 -5.71 5.30 -7.77
N PHE A 132 -4.97 5.20 -6.67
CA PHE A 132 -5.34 4.38 -5.51
C PHE A 132 -5.18 5.20 -4.22
N VAL A 133 -6.18 5.12 -3.36
CA VAL A 133 -6.20 5.75 -2.04
C VAL A 133 -5.70 4.74 -1.00
N LEU A 134 -4.66 5.12 -0.26
CA LEU A 134 -4.19 4.35 0.89
C LEU A 134 -4.92 4.82 2.13
N ARG A 135 -5.67 3.91 2.78
CA ARG A 135 -6.43 4.18 3.99
C ARG A 135 -5.90 3.39 5.18
N GLY A 136 -5.71 4.06 6.31
CA GLY A 136 -5.55 3.42 7.60
C GLY A 136 -6.88 2.88 8.12
N LYS A 137 -6.80 1.84 8.96
CA LYS A 137 -7.93 1.30 9.71
C LYS A 137 -8.03 1.99 11.06
N GLN A 138 -9.26 2.18 11.51
CA GLN A 138 -9.54 2.63 12.86
C GLN A 138 -10.24 1.52 13.62
N GLU A 139 -9.70 1.20 14.79
CA GLU A 139 -10.33 0.29 15.75
C GLU A 139 -11.48 0.99 16.48
N MET A 140 -12.52 0.23 16.82
CA MET A 140 -13.63 0.67 17.67
C MET A 140 -13.75 -0.28 18.87
N ALA A 141 -12.86 -0.14 19.84
CA ALA A 141 -12.72 -1.10 20.95
C ALA A 141 -13.77 -0.93 22.08
N ASP A 142 -14.32 0.27 22.29
CA ASP A 142 -15.05 0.57 23.54
C ASP A 142 -16.39 1.32 23.34
N GLN A 143 -17.46 0.65 22.88
CA GLN A 143 -18.82 1.19 23.06
C GLN A 143 -19.71 0.27 23.91
N ILE A 144 -19.65 0.44 25.23
CA ILE A 144 -20.68 -0.01 26.16
C ILE A 144 -21.74 1.10 26.24
N ARG A 145 -22.95 0.84 25.71
CA ARG A 145 -24.09 1.77 25.80
C ARG A 145 -25.02 1.37 26.94
N ARG A 146 -25.57 2.34 27.66
CA ARG A 146 -26.64 2.11 28.63
C ARG A 146 -27.92 1.81 27.86
N VAL A 147 -28.61 0.72 28.20
CA VAL A 147 -29.98 0.46 27.70
C VAL A 147 -30.86 1.59 28.20
N ALA A 148 -31.55 2.26 27.28
CA ALA A 148 -32.65 3.16 27.59
C ALA A 148 -33.94 2.37 27.36
N ASP A 149 -34.74 2.27 28.41
CA ASP A 149 -36.08 1.66 28.42
C ASP A 149 -37.01 2.29 27.37
#